data_AF-A0A9D7DBQ2-F1
#
_entry.id   AF-A0A9D7DBQ2-F1
#
_cell.length_a   1.000
_cell.length_b   1.000
_cell.length_c   1.000
_cell.angle_alpha   90.00
_cell.angle_beta   90.00
_cell.angle_gamma   90.00
#
_symmetry.space_group_name_H-M   'P 1'
#
loop_
_entity.id
_entity.type
_entity.pdbx_description
1 polymer ?
#
loop_
_entity_poly.entity_id
_entity_poly.type
_entity_poly.pdbx_seq_one_letter_code
_entity_poly.pdbx_strand_id
1 'polypeptide(L)'
;MITLHSLLLACYTFPRAWVPEKLRVIGQLYARPLFHQQWMLFAPDPPMCSCGLEAKWGARPWASIDRGPSGYLQRRTVQALARHVQSEVHAGDTIPAKELVHAMRAMALYSEFEPGEGRSLPRVEFRLVESCATDPGRPAQREERVTHLHVP
;
A
#
# COMPACT_ATOMS: atom_id res chain seq x y z
N MET A 1 -17.26 -14.24 29.52
CA MET A 1 -16.41 -13.39 28.63
C MET A 1 -15.95 -14.17 27.41
N ILE A 2 -15.18 -15.26 27.57
CA ILE A 2 -14.69 -16.09 26.45
C ILE A 2 -15.84 -16.70 25.63
N THR A 3 -16.89 -17.21 26.28
CA THR A 3 -18.04 -17.81 25.60
C THR A 3 -18.76 -16.83 24.67
N LEU A 4 -18.96 -15.60 25.12
CA LEU A 4 -19.58 -14.54 24.33
C LEU A 4 -18.66 -14.12 23.16
N HIS A 5 -17.36 -14.01 23.42
CA HIS A 5 -16.36 -13.73 22.39
C HIS A 5 -16.37 -14.81 21.29
N SER A 6 -16.31 -16.09 21.67
CA SER A 6 -16.33 -17.21 20.73
C SER A 6 -17.64 -17.28 19.94
N LEU A 7 -18.78 -16.97 20.58
CA LEU A 7 -20.08 -16.91 19.91
C LEU A 7 -20.12 -15.79 18.86
N LEU A 8 -19.64 -14.59 19.20
CA LEU A 8 -19.59 -13.45 18.30
C LEU A 8 -18.64 -13.70 17.12
N LEU A 9 -17.51 -14.37 17.38
CA LEU A 9 -16.58 -14.80 16.34
C LEU A 9 -17.21 -15.83 15.40
N ALA A 10 -17.91 -16.82 15.96
CA ALA A 10 -18.64 -17.82 15.18
C ALA A 10 -19.72 -17.18 14.30
N CYS A 11 -20.47 -16.20 14.82
CA CYS A 11 -21.45 -15.45 14.03
C CYS A 11 -20.82 -14.65 12.87
N TYR A 12 -19.54 -14.27 12.99
CA TYR A 12 -18.79 -13.61 11.93
C TYR A 12 -18.27 -14.59 10.87
N THR A 13 -17.91 -15.82 11.24
CA THR A 13 -17.24 -16.80 10.35
C THR A 13 -18.17 -17.84 9.71
N PHE A 14 -19.30 -18.19 10.32
CA PHE A 14 -20.19 -19.23 9.78
C PHE A 14 -20.93 -18.78 8.50
N PRO A 15 -21.34 -19.73 7.62
CA PRO A 15 -22.08 -19.44 6.41
C PRO A 15 -23.35 -18.63 6.67
N ARG A 16 -23.66 -17.69 5.75
CA ARG A 16 -24.82 -16.79 5.88
C ARG A 16 -26.14 -17.52 6.05
N ALA A 17 -26.27 -18.71 5.48
CA ALA A 17 -27.47 -19.54 5.61
C ALA A 17 -27.72 -20.05 7.04
N TRP A 18 -26.71 -20.04 7.91
CA TRP A 18 -26.77 -20.67 9.24
C TRP A 18 -26.90 -19.67 10.39
N VAL A 19 -26.72 -18.36 10.12
CA VAL A 19 -26.71 -17.32 11.16
C VAL A 19 -27.79 -16.28 10.85
N PRO A 20 -28.72 -16.00 11.78
CA PRO A 20 -29.69 -14.92 11.63
C PRO A 20 -29.02 -13.58 11.35
N GLU A 21 -29.57 -12.80 10.43
CA GLU A 21 -28.97 -11.55 9.93
C GLU A 21 -28.63 -10.56 11.06
N LYS A 22 -29.48 -10.44 12.07
CA LYS A 22 -29.25 -9.56 13.23
C LYS A 22 -28.00 -9.95 14.03
N LEU A 23 -27.79 -11.25 14.26
CA LEU A 23 -26.62 -11.77 15.00
C LEU A 23 -25.34 -11.64 14.18
N ARG A 24 -25.45 -11.78 12.85
CA ARG A 24 -24.35 -11.56 11.91
C ARG A 24 -23.85 -10.12 11.94
N VAL A 25 -24.76 -9.14 11.93
CA VAL A 25 -24.40 -7.71 12.03
C VAL A 25 -23.67 -7.42 13.34
N ILE A 26 -24.15 -7.98 14.46
CA ILE A 26 -23.50 -7.80 15.76
C ILE A 26 -22.11 -8.44 15.77
N GLY A 27 -21.97 -9.67 15.23
CA GLY A 27 -20.67 -10.34 15.08
C GLY A 27 -19.70 -9.56 14.20
N GLN A 28 -20.17 -8.96 13.10
CA GLN A 28 -19.36 -8.11 12.23
C GLN A 28 -18.91 -6.82 12.93
N LEU A 29 -19.81 -6.11 13.64
CA LEU A 29 -19.43 -4.90 14.37
C LEU A 29 -18.42 -5.19 15.48
N TYR A 30 -18.53 -6.35 16.13
CA TYR A 30 -17.61 -6.79 17.16
C TYR A 30 -16.25 -7.25 16.60
N ALA A 31 -16.26 -8.13 15.60
CA ALA A 31 -15.06 -8.76 15.08
C ALA A 31 -14.30 -7.84 14.11
N ARG A 32 -14.97 -6.97 13.35
CA ARG A 32 -14.29 -6.18 12.32
C ARG A 32 -13.15 -5.31 12.88
N PRO A 33 -13.33 -4.54 13.96
CA PRO A 33 -12.23 -3.74 14.53
C PRO A 33 -11.06 -4.61 15.00
N LEU A 34 -11.34 -5.81 15.53
CA LEU A 34 -10.33 -6.71 16.09
C LEU A 34 -9.54 -7.47 15.01
N PHE A 35 -10.19 -7.81 13.88
CA PHE A 35 -9.57 -8.58 12.81
C PHE A 35 -9.10 -7.73 11.61
N HIS A 36 -9.77 -6.61 11.29
CA HIS A 36 -9.35 -5.74 10.20
C HIS A 36 -8.22 -4.76 10.55
N GLN A 37 -7.86 -4.61 11.83
CA GLN A 37 -6.70 -3.79 12.18
C GLN A 37 -5.37 -4.42 11.73
N GLN A 38 -5.32 -5.72 11.38
CA GLN A 38 -4.08 -6.37 10.95
C GLN A 38 -4.22 -7.37 9.77
N TRP A 39 -5.42 -7.85 9.40
CA TRP A 39 -5.59 -8.93 8.41
C TRP A 39 -6.27 -8.49 7.10
N MET A 40 -5.51 -7.85 6.19
CA MET A 40 -5.84 -7.81 4.76
C MET A 40 -5.60 -9.19 4.10
N LEU A 41 -6.24 -10.25 4.59
CA LEU A 41 -5.97 -11.64 4.16
C LEU A 41 -7.07 -12.24 3.28
N PHE A 42 -8.22 -11.59 3.13
CA PHE A 42 -9.29 -12.05 2.24
C PHE A 42 -9.79 -10.86 1.42
N ALA A 43 -9.04 -10.53 0.35
CA ALA A 43 -9.37 -9.56 -0.70
C ALA A 43 -10.14 -8.31 -0.22
N PRO A 44 -9.46 -7.26 0.29
CA PRO A 44 -10.15 -5.98 0.46
C PRO A 44 -10.70 -5.55 -0.91
N ASP A 45 -11.90 -4.96 -0.92
CA ASP A 45 -12.32 -4.13 -2.05
C ASP A 45 -11.13 -3.23 -2.43
N PRO A 46 -10.79 -3.11 -3.73
CA PRO A 46 -9.65 -2.30 -4.14
C PRO A 46 -9.82 -0.92 -3.50
N PRO A 47 -8.81 -0.43 -2.76
CA PRO A 47 -8.97 0.78 -1.98
C PRO A 47 -9.39 1.91 -2.93
N MET A 48 -10.33 2.75 -2.48
CA MET A 48 -10.83 3.88 -3.26
C MET A 48 -9.70 4.72 -3.82
N CYS A 49 -8.58 4.84 -3.09
CA CYS A 49 -7.32 5.36 -3.59
C CYS A 49 -6.20 4.34 -3.37
N SER A 50 -5.40 4.11 -4.41
CA SER A 50 -4.14 3.38 -4.30
C SER A 50 -2.98 4.33 -4.55
N CYS A 51 -1.90 4.19 -3.79
CA CYS A 51 -0.66 4.94 -3.99
C CYS A 51 0.48 3.97 -4.32
N GLY A 52 1.34 4.37 -5.25
CA GLY A 52 2.53 3.65 -5.66
C GLY A 52 3.72 4.59 -5.77
N LEU A 53 4.93 4.04 -5.63
CA LEU A 53 6.17 4.77 -5.84
C LEU A 53 6.83 4.25 -7.10
N GLU A 54 7.22 5.18 -7.96
CA GLU A 54 7.97 4.86 -9.16
C GLU A 54 9.31 5.57 -9.17
N ALA A 55 10.31 4.90 -9.73
CA ALA A 55 11.64 5.40 -9.96
C ALA A 55 11.97 5.38 -11.46
N LYS A 56 12.89 6.23 -11.87
CA LYS A 56 13.57 6.12 -13.16
C LYS A 56 15.06 6.40 -12.99
N TRP A 57 15.85 5.84 -13.92
CA TRP A 57 17.29 6.01 -13.98
C TRP A 57 17.66 6.54 -15.37
N GLY A 58 18.14 7.78 -15.45
CA GLY A 58 18.49 8.42 -16.71
C GLY A 58 17.31 8.42 -17.70
N ALA A 59 17.53 7.86 -18.90
CA ALA A 59 16.53 7.81 -19.97
C ALA A 59 15.58 6.58 -19.89
N ARG A 60 15.66 5.75 -18.85
CA ARG A 60 14.75 4.60 -18.70
C ARG A 60 13.31 5.06 -18.43
N PRO A 61 12.30 4.28 -18.86
CA PRO A 61 10.91 4.55 -18.51
C PRO A 61 10.71 4.42 -17.00
N TRP A 62 9.71 5.14 -16.49
CA TRP A 62 9.27 5.04 -15.10
C TRP A 62 8.87 3.61 -14.73
N ALA A 63 9.17 3.27 -13.49
CA ALA A 63 9.16 1.92 -13.00
C ALA A 63 8.69 1.87 -11.56
N SER A 64 7.69 1.06 -11.25
CA SER A 64 7.37 0.76 -9.85
C SER A 64 8.61 0.22 -9.13
N ILE A 65 8.85 0.71 -7.91
CA ILE A 65 10.00 0.28 -7.10
C ILE A 65 9.84 -1.14 -6.53
N ASP A 66 8.72 -1.81 -6.79
CA ASP A 66 8.43 -3.18 -6.36
C ASP A 66 8.80 -4.28 -7.39
N ARG A 67 9.62 -3.96 -8.41
CA ARG A 67 10.01 -4.81 -9.55
C ARG A 67 10.86 -6.07 -9.25
N GLY A 68 11.00 -6.48 -7.99
CA GLY A 68 11.67 -7.74 -7.63
C GLY A 68 10.78 -8.97 -7.80
N PRO A 69 11.32 -10.21 -7.76
CA PRO A 69 10.53 -11.43 -7.75
C PRO A 69 9.62 -11.50 -6.51
N SER A 70 8.42 -10.94 -6.68
CA SER A 70 7.14 -11.19 -6.01
C SER A 70 7.18 -11.71 -4.57
N GLY A 71 7.78 -10.96 -3.66
CA GLY A 71 7.52 -11.11 -2.23
C GLY A 71 6.27 -10.32 -1.83
N TYR A 72 5.26 -10.97 -1.25
CA TYR A 72 4.13 -10.26 -0.62
C TYR A 72 4.62 -9.19 0.38
N LEU A 73 5.68 -9.51 1.13
CA LEU A 73 6.31 -8.60 2.07
C LEU A 73 6.90 -7.37 1.37
N GLN A 74 7.58 -7.54 0.23
CA GLN A 74 8.16 -6.41 -0.51
C GLN A 74 7.06 -5.44 -0.98
N ARG A 75 5.96 -5.95 -1.55
CA ARG A 75 4.82 -5.13 -1.96
C ARG A 75 4.19 -4.39 -0.77
N ARG A 76 4.03 -5.07 0.37
CA ARG A 76 3.54 -4.47 1.63
C ARG A 76 4.47 -3.34 2.11
N THR A 77 5.78 -3.56 2.06
CA THR A 77 6.79 -2.55 2.45
C THR A 77 6.74 -1.34 1.53
N VAL A 78 6.69 -1.54 0.21
CA VAL A 78 6.55 -0.46 -0.77
C VAL A 78 5.25 0.30 -0.57
N GLN A 79 4.13 -0.39 -0.31
CA GLN A 79 2.86 0.26 0.00
C GLN A 79 2.90 1.10 1.28
N ALA A 80 3.55 0.60 2.33
CA ALA A 80 3.74 1.37 3.56
C ALA A 80 4.58 2.62 3.30
N LEU A 81 5.68 2.48 2.55
CA LEU A 81 6.54 3.59 2.16
C LEU A 81 5.79 4.63 1.30
N ALA A 82 5.01 4.17 0.32
CA ALA A 82 4.19 5.04 -0.54
C ALA A 82 3.17 5.85 0.26
N ARG A 83 2.55 5.26 1.30
CA ARG A 83 1.61 5.97 2.19
C ARG A 83 2.30 7.03 3.04
N HIS A 84 3.51 6.77 3.54
CA HIS A 84 4.27 7.79 4.27
C HIS A 84 4.63 8.97 3.38
N VAL A 85 5.14 8.70 2.17
CA VAL A 85 5.44 9.75 1.19
C VAL A 85 4.17 10.50 0.77
N GLN A 86 3.05 9.80 0.57
CA GLN A 86 1.75 10.43 0.29
C GLN A 86 1.33 11.38 1.41
N SER A 87 1.50 10.98 2.67
CA SER A 87 1.18 11.83 3.82
C SER A 87 2.02 13.12 3.84
N GLU A 88 3.31 13.05 3.51
CA GLU A 88 4.19 14.23 3.42
C GLU A 88 3.79 15.13 2.25
N VAL A 89 3.54 14.55 1.07
CA VAL A 89 3.05 15.28 -0.10
C VAL A 89 1.73 15.99 0.18
N HIS A 90 0.80 15.35 0.89
CA HIS A 90 -0.49 15.95 1.27
C HIS A 90 -0.33 17.04 2.34
N ALA A 91 0.72 16.98 3.17
CA ALA A 91 1.10 18.05 4.07
C ALA A 91 1.77 19.24 3.36
N GLY A 92 2.09 19.11 2.06
CA GLY A 92 2.74 20.12 1.23
C GLY A 92 4.23 19.89 1.01
N ASP A 93 4.80 18.82 1.57
CA ASP A 93 6.22 18.51 1.49
C ASP A 93 6.52 17.59 0.29
N THR A 94 7.11 18.17 -0.76
CA THR A 94 7.55 17.41 -1.94
C THR A 94 8.98 16.88 -1.84
N ILE A 95 9.68 17.23 -0.76
CA ILE A 95 11.02 16.72 -0.41
C ILE A 95 10.81 15.72 0.73
N PRO A 96 10.83 14.40 0.45
CA PRO A 96 10.57 13.42 1.50
C PRO A 96 11.65 13.43 2.58
N ALA A 97 11.30 12.97 3.78
CA ALA A 97 12.26 12.79 4.86
C ALA A 97 13.47 11.93 4.42
N LYS A 98 14.65 12.21 4.97
CA LYS A 98 15.92 11.56 4.56
C LYS A 98 15.85 10.04 4.69
N GLU A 99 15.15 9.56 5.70
CA GLU A 99 14.91 8.15 6.00
C GLU A 99 14.06 7.50 4.90
N LEU A 100 13.02 8.20 4.43
CA LEU A 100 12.18 7.74 3.33
C LEU A 100 12.97 7.72 2.03
N VAL A 101 13.75 8.76 1.74
CA VAL A 101 14.66 8.80 0.60
C VAL A 101 15.64 7.61 0.62
N HIS A 102 16.24 7.32 1.77
CA HIS A 102 17.15 6.20 1.93
C HIS A 102 16.44 4.86 1.64
N ALA A 103 15.27 4.64 2.22
CA ALA A 103 14.47 3.44 1.98
C ALA A 103 14.06 3.31 0.51
N MET A 104 13.61 4.40 -0.12
CA MET A 104 13.24 4.43 -1.54
C MET A 104 14.41 4.06 -2.44
N ARG A 105 15.61 4.61 -2.17
CA ARG A 105 16.84 4.26 -2.90
C ARG A 105 17.22 2.80 -2.70
N ALA A 106 17.19 2.31 -1.46
CA ALA A 106 17.50 0.92 -1.16
C ALA A 106 16.58 -0.03 -1.95
N MET A 107 15.27 0.22 -1.92
CA MET A 107 14.27 -0.59 -2.62
C MET A 107 14.40 -0.53 -4.15
N ALA A 108 14.64 0.66 -4.71
CA ALA A 108 14.79 0.83 -6.15
C ALA A 108 16.06 0.15 -6.69
N LEU A 109 17.14 0.12 -5.90
CA LEU A 109 18.43 -0.44 -6.33
C LEU A 109 18.60 -1.92 -6.02
N TYR A 110 17.80 -2.49 -5.09
CA TYR A 110 17.93 -3.86 -4.58
C TYR A 110 17.86 -4.96 -5.65
N SER A 111 17.29 -4.70 -6.84
CA SER A 111 17.15 -5.69 -7.91
C SER A 111 17.92 -5.42 -9.20
N GLU A 112 18.42 -4.18 -9.41
CA GLU A 112 18.94 -3.78 -10.73
C GLU A 112 20.38 -3.24 -10.70
N PHE A 113 20.95 -2.99 -9.52
CA PHE A 113 22.25 -2.34 -9.45
C PHE A 113 23.15 -2.99 -8.39
N GLU A 114 24.02 -3.88 -8.84
CA GLU A 114 25.29 -4.12 -8.15
C GLU A 114 26.31 -3.10 -8.72
N PRO A 115 26.63 -2.01 -8.00
CA PRO A 115 27.77 -1.20 -8.38
C PRO A 115 29.00 -2.09 -8.21
N GLY A 116 29.58 -2.56 -9.31
CA GLY A 116 30.95 -3.03 -9.29
C GLY A 116 31.86 -1.98 -8.63
N GLU A 117 32.95 -2.41 -8.01
CA GLU A 117 33.88 -1.52 -7.30
C GLU A 117 34.21 -0.24 -8.09
N GLY A 118 34.03 0.91 -7.44
CA GLY A 118 34.37 2.22 -8.01
C GLY A 118 33.29 2.89 -8.88
N ARG A 119 32.09 2.32 -9.05
CA ARG A 119 31.00 2.99 -9.80
C ARG A 119 30.08 3.79 -8.88
N SER A 120 29.78 5.03 -9.28
CA SER A 120 28.77 5.87 -8.64
C SER A 120 27.35 5.37 -8.95
N LEU A 121 26.45 5.50 -7.97
CA LEU A 121 25.04 5.22 -8.17
C LEU A 121 24.46 6.19 -9.23
N PRO A 122 23.67 5.71 -10.21
CA PRO A 122 22.99 6.59 -11.15
C PRO A 122 22.06 7.53 -10.39
N ARG A 123 21.90 8.77 -10.90
CA ARG A 123 20.90 9.69 -10.36
C ARG A 123 19.52 9.06 -10.52
N VAL A 124 18.87 8.78 -9.40
CA VAL A 124 17.52 8.21 -9.34
C VAL A 124 16.52 9.34 -9.13
N GLU A 125 15.53 9.41 -9.99
CA GLU A 125 14.38 10.29 -9.81
C GLU A 125 13.19 9.47 -9.34
N PHE A 126 12.37 10.06 -8.48
CA PHE A 126 11.22 9.40 -7.89
C PHE A 126 9.94 10.20 -8.12
N ARG A 127 8.81 9.49 -8.21
CA ARG A 127 7.48 10.09 -8.22
C ARG A 127 6.51 9.24 -7.41
N LEU A 128 5.56 9.92 -6.80
CA LEU A 128 4.37 9.32 -6.20
C LEU A 128 3.28 9.27 -7.27
N VAL A 129 2.65 8.11 -7.43
CA VAL A 129 1.50 7.91 -8.32
C VAL A 129 0.31 7.53 -7.46
N GLU A 130 -0.76 8.31 -7.52
CA GLU A 130 -2.01 8.08 -6.82
C GLU A 130 -3.08 7.77 -7.85
N SER A 131 -3.84 6.69 -7.66
CA SER A 131 -4.95 6.29 -8.52
C SER A 131 -6.21 6.17 -7.67
N CYS A 132 -7.12 7.13 -7.83
CA CYS A 132 -8.32 7.25 -7.01
C CYS A 132 -9.58 7.04 -7.85
N ALA A 133 -10.52 6.24 -7.36
CA ALA A 133 -11.85 6.10 -7.94
C ALA A 133 -12.60 7.43 -7.82
N THR A 134 -13.10 7.94 -8.95
CA THR A 134 -13.83 9.22 -9.02
C THR A 134 -15.28 9.08 -8.58
N ASP A 135 -15.86 7.88 -8.73
CA ASP A 135 -17.23 7.54 -8.36
C ASP A 135 -17.24 6.20 -7.58
N PRO A 136 -17.73 6.16 -6.32
CA PRO A 136 -17.88 4.93 -5.55
C PRO A 136 -18.77 3.86 -6.21
N GLY A 137 -19.73 4.27 -7.06
CA GLY A 137 -20.58 3.36 -7.85
C GLY A 137 -19.89 2.78 -9.09
N ARG A 138 -18.72 3.32 -9.47
CA ARG A 138 -17.91 2.91 -10.64
C ARG A 138 -16.43 2.85 -10.27
N PRO A 139 -16.00 1.95 -9.38
CA PRO A 139 -14.64 1.91 -8.83
C PRO A 139 -13.53 1.66 -9.87
N ALA A 140 -13.90 1.18 -11.07
CA ALA A 140 -12.98 1.03 -12.20
C ALA A 140 -12.61 2.38 -12.87
N GLN A 141 -13.44 3.42 -12.71
CA GLN A 141 -13.14 4.76 -13.21
C GLN A 141 -12.24 5.46 -12.20
N ARG A 142 -10.95 5.55 -12.53
CA ARG A 142 -9.94 6.11 -11.65
C ARG A 142 -9.22 7.26 -12.33
N GLU A 143 -8.94 8.30 -11.56
CA GLU A 143 -8.09 9.41 -11.95
C GLU A 143 -6.71 9.21 -11.37
N GLU A 144 -5.68 9.44 -12.18
CA GLU A 144 -4.29 9.35 -11.78
C GLU A 144 -3.72 10.74 -11.49
N ARG A 145 -3.12 10.88 -10.31
CA ARG A 145 -2.34 12.05 -9.92
C ARG A 145 -0.89 11.64 -9.77
N VAL A 146 -0.01 12.38 -10.46
CA VAL A 146 1.44 12.14 -10.43
C VAL A 146 2.12 13.32 -9.75
N THR A 147 2.85 13.05 -8.67
CA THR A 147 3.64 14.05 -7.95
C THR A 147 5.12 13.71 -8.03
N HIS A 148 5.91 14.58 -8.65
CA HIS A 148 7.36 14.43 -8.71
C HIS A 148 7.97 14.73 -7.34
N LEU A 149 8.88 13.87 -6.89
CA LEU A 149 9.53 14.00 -5.59
C LEU A 149 10.92 14.60 -5.78
N HIS A 150 11.23 15.61 -4.97
CA HIS A 150 12.52 16.27 -4.98
C HIS A 150 13.44 15.55 -4.00
N VAL A 151 14.30 14.68 -4.55
CA VAL A 151 15.24 13.89 -3.75
C VAL A 151 16.63 14.55 -3.77
N PRO A 152 17.22 14.89 -2.61
CA PRO A 152 18.53 15.53 -2.51
C PRO A 152 19.70 14.61 -2.88
#